data_AF-A0A7K1T5D3-F1
#
_entry.id   AF-A0A7K1T5D3-F1
#
_cell.length_a   1.000
_cell.length_b   1.000
_cell.length_c   1.000
_cell.angle_alpha   90.00
_cell.angle_beta   90.00
_cell.angle_gamma   90.00
#
_symmetry.space_group_name_H-M   'P 1'
#
loop_
_entity.id
_entity.type
_entity.pdbx_description
1 polymer ?
#
loop_
_entity_poly.entity_id
_entity_poly.type
_entity_poly.pdbx_seq_one_letter_code
_entity_poly.pdbx_strand_id
1 'polypeptide(L)'
;MFGVTREEIEALAAPWDAGDVDGVPVGEVIVGRPLKFGEHLRLVGFKETEQKIERMDKRADSLGMKRSDYLRWLVDKDLASVDVA
;
A
#
# COMPACT_ATOMS: atom_id res chain seq x y z
N MET A 1 -10.01 -4.00 -36.57
CA MET A 1 -10.50 -5.20 -35.86
C MET A 1 -9.26 -5.82 -35.23
N PHE A 2 -9.20 -5.92 -33.91
CA PHE A 2 -8.12 -6.68 -33.25
C PHE A 2 -8.25 -8.11 -33.76
N GLY A 3 -7.25 -8.62 -34.49
CA GLY A 3 -7.34 -9.85 -35.29
C GLY A 3 -7.40 -11.13 -34.45
N VAL A 4 -8.35 -11.18 -33.53
CA VAL A 4 -8.59 -12.28 -32.59
C VAL A 4 -10.08 -12.60 -32.64
N THR A 5 -10.41 -13.87 -32.83
CA THR A 5 -11.80 -14.32 -32.89
C THR A 5 -12.40 -14.39 -31.49
N ARG A 6 -13.73 -14.49 -31.43
CA ARG A 6 -14.42 -14.62 -30.14
C ARG A 6 -14.07 -15.92 -29.45
N GLU A 7 -13.92 -16.99 -30.22
CA GLU A 7 -13.55 -18.32 -29.74
C GLU A 7 -12.14 -18.32 -29.14
N GLU A 8 -11.20 -17.57 -29.73
CA GLU A 8 -9.85 -17.40 -29.19
C GLU A 8 -9.86 -16.63 -27.86
N ILE A 9 -10.73 -15.62 -27.73
CA ILE A 9 -10.90 -14.88 -26.47
C ILE A 9 -11.49 -15.80 -25.39
N GLU A 10 -12.53 -16.57 -25.72
CA GLU A 10 -13.17 -17.49 -24.79
C GLU A 10 -12.22 -18.61 -24.36
N ALA A 11 -11.42 -19.15 -25.28
CA ALA A 11 -10.39 -20.16 -24.97
C ALA A 11 -9.29 -19.61 -24.05
N LEU A 12 -8.88 -18.35 -24.25
CA LEU A 12 -7.91 -17.69 -23.37
C LEU A 12 -8.48 -17.37 -21.99
N ALA A 13 -9.77 -17.06 -21.88
CA ALA A 13 -10.43 -16.73 -20.61
C ALA A 13 -10.75 -17.96 -19.74
N ALA A 14 -11.11 -19.08 -20.37
CA ALA A 14 -11.53 -20.31 -19.70
C ALA A 14 -10.66 -20.76 -18.49
N PRO A 15 -9.30 -20.82 -18.57
CA PRO A 15 -8.48 -21.22 -17.43
C PRO A 15 -8.50 -20.20 -16.28
N TRP A 16 -8.60 -18.90 -16.57
CA TRP A 16 -8.70 -17.85 -15.55
C TRP A 16 -10.04 -17.91 -14.82
N ASP A 17 -11.12 -18.12 -15.56
CA ASP A 17 -12.47 -18.27 -15.00
C ASP A 17 -12.61 -19.54 -14.14
N ALA A 18 -11.90 -20.60 -14.50
CA ALA A 18 -11.80 -21.84 -13.73
C ALA A 18 -10.87 -21.72 -12.51
N GLY A 19 -10.06 -20.66 -12.41
CA GLY A 19 -9.04 -20.48 -11.38
C GLY A 19 -7.78 -21.32 -11.56
N ASP A 20 -7.61 -21.95 -12.73
CA ASP A 20 -6.42 -22.70 -13.14
C ASP A 20 -5.35 -21.72 -13.64
N VAL A 21 -4.78 -20.95 -12.72
CA VAL A 21 -3.68 -20.02 -13.01
C VAL A 21 -2.36 -20.75 -12.80
N ASP A 22 -1.65 -21.00 -13.91
CA ASP A 22 -0.32 -21.60 -13.87
C ASP A 22 0.67 -20.70 -13.10
N GLY A 23 1.18 -21.21 -11.98
CA GLY A 23 2.17 -20.51 -11.18
C GLY A 23 2.38 -21.17 -9.82
N VAL A 24 3.62 -21.13 -9.32
CA VAL A 24 3.92 -21.54 -7.94
C VAL A 24 3.81 -20.29 -7.05
N PRO A 25 3.07 -20.34 -5.92
CA PRO A 25 3.04 -19.23 -4.98
C PRO A 25 4.46 -18.85 -4.55
N VAL A 26 4.85 -17.61 -4.81
CA VAL A 26 6.15 -17.04 -4.39
C VAL A 26 6.14 -16.56 -2.93
N GLY A 27 5.05 -16.77 -2.21
CA GLY A 27 4.85 -16.39 -0.82
C GLY A 27 3.57 -16.99 -0.24
N GLU A 28 3.26 -16.63 1.02
CA GLU A 28 2.02 -17.05 1.67
C GLU A 28 0.80 -16.48 0.95
N VAL A 29 -0.18 -17.33 0.64
CA VAL A 29 -1.40 -16.92 -0.04
C VAL A 29 -2.34 -16.26 0.98
N ILE A 30 -2.34 -14.93 1.00
CA ILE A 30 -3.21 -14.14 1.89
C ILE A 30 -4.52 -13.86 1.18
N VAL A 31 -5.63 -14.40 1.71
CA VAL A 31 -6.98 -14.15 1.20
C VAL A 31 -7.47 -12.78 1.67
N GLY A 32 -7.85 -11.91 0.72
CA GLY A 32 -8.42 -10.59 0.98
C GLY A 32 -7.56 -9.43 0.47
N ARG A 33 -7.85 -8.20 0.92
CA ARG A 33 -7.03 -7.03 0.57
C ARG A 33 -5.67 -7.14 1.29
N PRO A 34 -4.54 -7.08 0.56
CA PRO A 34 -3.23 -7.09 1.18
C PRO A 34 -3.08 -5.97 2.22
N LEU A 35 -2.42 -6.29 3.33
CA LEU A 35 -2.12 -5.32 4.39
C LEU A 35 -1.10 -4.31 3.86
N LYS A 36 -1.32 -3.02 4.13
CA LYS A 36 -0.49 -1.92 3.61
C LYS A 36 1.01 -2.09 3.94
N PHE A 37 1.33 -2.69 5.08
CA PHE A 37 2.70 -2.92 5.53
C PHE A 37 2.94 -4.38 5.95
N GLY A 38 2.17 -5.34 5.44
CA GLY A 38 2.26 -6.74 5.85
C GLY A 38 1.75 -7.06 7.26
N GLU A 39 1.46 -6.05 8.07
CA GLU A 39 0.97 -6.20 9.46
C GLU A 39 -0.32 -5.42 9.72
N HIS A 40 -1.03 -5.81 10.79
CA HIS A 40 -2.23 -5.11 11.24
C HIS A 40 -1.88 -3.72 11.79
N LEU A 41 -2.49 -2.69 11.21
CA LEU A 41 -2.30 -1.32 11.65
C LEU A 41 -3.21 -0.96 12.82
N ARG A 42 -2.67 -0.26 13.81
CA ARG A 42 -3.45 0.43 14.85
C ARG A 42 -3.55 1.91 14.53
N LEU A 43 -4.71 2.51 14.80
CA LEU A 43 -4.91 3.95 14.63
C LEU A 43 -4.19 4.71 15.76
N VAL A 44 -3.30 5.63 15.39
CA VAL A 44 -2.68 6.58 16.31
C VAL A 44 -3.17 7.98 15.95
N GLY A 45 -3.85 8.64 16.89
CA GLY A 45 -4.43 9.97 16.69
C GLY A 45 -4.22 10.86 17.91
N PHE A 46 -3.90 12.13 17.66
CA PHE A 46 -3.80 13.17 18.68
C PHE A 46 -4.34 14.49 18.12
N LYS A 47 -4.78 15.39 19.01
CA LYS A 47 -5.24 16.72 18.65
C LYS A 47 -4.05 17.66 18.58
N GLU A 48 -4.09 18.57 17.62
CA GLU A 48 -3.04 19.55 17.39
C GLU A 48 -3.65 20.88 16.93
N THR A 49 -2.91 21.98 17.07
CA THR A 49 -3.37 23.29 16.61
C THR A 49 -3.41 23.38 15.08
N GLU A 50 -4.39 24.11 14.53
CA GLU A 50 -4.54 24.30 13.08
C GLU A 50 -3.26 24.87 12.45
N GLN A 51 -2.66 25.87 13.08
CA GLN A 51 -1.42 26.49 12.62
C GLN A 51 -0.28 25.47 12.49
N LYS A 52 -0.16 24.54 13.44
CA LYS A 52 0.89 23.51 13.40
C LYS A 52 0.56 22.46 12.34
N ILE A 53 -0.71 22.11 12.15
CA ILE A 53 -1.14 21.22 11.06
C ILE A 53 -0.79 21.80 9.69
N GLU A 54 -1.07 23.09 9.45
CA GLU A 54 -0.72 23.75 8.19
C GLU A 54 0.79 23.76 7.93
N ARG A 55 1.59 23.95 8.99
CA ARG A 55 3.05 23.87 8.88
C ARG A 55 3.53 22.46 8.57
N MET A 56 2.87 21.43 9.12
CA MET A 56 3.15 20.03 8.77
C MET A 56 2.81 19.75 7.31
N ASP A 57 1.67 20.23 6.81
CA ASP A 57 1.25 20.06 5.42
C ASP A 57 2.23 20.69 4.45
N LYS A 58 2.56 21.97 4.64
CA LYS A 58 3.55 22.67 3.81
C LYS A 58 4.90 21.95 3.80
N ARG A 59 5.31 21.39 4.94
CA ARG A 59 6.56 20.62 5.03
C ARG A 59 6.45 19.30 4.28
N ALA A 60 5.36 18.57 4.45
CA ALA A 60 5.11 17.31 3.74
C ALA A 60 5.07 17.53 2.22
N ASP A 61 4.37 18.57 1.76
CA ASP A 61 4.29 18.96 0.35
C ASP A 61 5.67 19.31 -0.22
N SER A 62 6.51 20.03 0.54
CA SER A 62 7.89 20.35 0.13
C SER A 62 8.79 19.12 -0.07
N LEU A 63 8.40 17.97 0.51
CA LEU A 63 9.09 16.69 0.39
C LEU A 63 8.39 15.74 -0.61
N GLY A 64 7.29 16.16 -1.25
CA GLY A 64 6.48 15.31 -2.11
C GLY A 64 5.71 14.22 -1.35
N MET A 65 5.46 14.41 -0.06
CA MET A 65 4.85 13.42 0.84
C MET A 65 3.45 13.86 1.28
N LYS A 66 2.58 12.91 1.63
CA LYS A 66 1.35 13.22 2.38
C LYS A 66 1.70 13.46 3.86
N ARG A 67 0.88 14.24 4.58
CA ARG A 67 1.03 14.47 6.03
C ARG A 67 1.27 13.17 6.81
N SER A 68 0.49 12.13 6.50
CA SER A 68 0.63 10.85 7.21
C SER A 68 1.97 10.15 6.96
N ASP A 69 2.56 10.31 5.78
CA ASP A 69 3.85 9.71 5.45
C ASP A 69 4.99 10.55 6.03
N TYR A 70 4.84 11.88 6.05
CA TYR A 70 5.74 12.78 6.77
C TYR A 70 5.82 12.45 8.26
N LEU A 71 4.67 12.22 8.92
CA LEU A 71 4.65 11.87 10.34
C LEU A 71 5.25 10.48 10.61
N ARG A 72 4.96 9.47 9.77
CA ARG A 72 5.62 8.15 9.86
C ARG A 72 7.12 8.29 9.73
N TRP A 73 7.59 8.99 8.70
CA TRP A 73 9.01 9.20 8.45
C TRP A 73 9.74 9.89 9.61
N LEU A 74 9.10 10.89 10.26
CA LEU A 74 9.67 11.51 11.45
C LEU A 74 9.82 10.52 12.61
N VAL A 75 8.81 9.70 12.86
CA VAL A 75 8.84 8.67 13.91
C VAL A 75 9.88 7.62 13.60
N ASP A 76 9.93 7.11 12.36
CA ASP A 76 10.92 6.11 11.94
C ASP A 76 12.35 6.65 12.09
N LYS A 77 12.56 7.92 11.73
CA LYS A 77 13.86 8.59 11.89
C LYS A 77 14.25 8.73 13.36
N ASP A 78 13.30 9.09 14.23
CA ASP A 78 13.51 9.19 15.66
C ASP A 78 13.86 7.81 16.25
N LEU A 79 13.03 6.79 16.00
CA LEU A 79 13.25 5.43 16.47
C LEU A 79 14.54 4.79 15.93
N ALA A 80 14.96 5.13 14.71
CA ALA A 80 16.25 4.66 14.19
C ALA A 80 17.45 5.31 14.89
N SER A 81 17.26 6.47 15.54
CA SER A 81 18.31 7.20 16.23
C SER A 81 18.44 6.84 17.72
N VAL A 82 17.49 6.09 18.26
CA VAL A 82 17.46 5.68 19.66
C VAL A 82 17.38 4.16 19.72
N ASP A 83 18.25 3.53 20.51
CA ASP A 83 18.11 2.10 20.79
C ASP A 83 17.00 1.92 21.83
N VAL A 84 15.77 1.73 21.36
CA VAL A 84 14.60 1.49 22.21
C VAL A 84 14.40 -0.03 22.31
N ALA A 85 14.82 -0.59 23.44
CA ALA A 85 14.66 -2.00 23.80
C ALA A 85 13.21 -2.40 24.11
#